data_AF-A0A9P1GHZ9-F1
#
_entry.id   AF-A0A9P1GHZ9-F1
#
_cell.length_a   1.000
_cell.length_b   1.000
_cell.length_c   1.000
_cell.angle_alpha   90.00
_cell.angle_beta   90.00
_cell.angle_gamma   90.00
#
_symmetry.space_group_name_H-M   'P 1'
#
loop_
_entity.id
_entity.type
_entity.pdbx_description
1 polymer ?
#
loop_
_entity_poly.entity_id
_entity_poly.type
_entity_poly.pdbx_seq_one_letter_code
_entity_poly.pdbx_strand_id
1 'polypeptide(L)'
;MDRQLDLRPMQVSENVIYQYLLFLRESGSAPTLADATVKAVWFMHSSAGLIDFHADMFSSRITGVCRDMFMRKRILKQAPAFPARVVRALEEYALQTRNAVDSRFVNFILFCIFSSCRVGDASKITEVTFSQFQEVYLVEAAKTEAKTLQRWNVGECCCPSLQ
;
A
#
# COMPACT_ATOMS: atom_id res chain seq x y z
N MET A 1 -28.58 -16.37 20.67
CA MET A 1 -27.83 -17.64 20.75
C MET A 1 -26.39 -17.29 21.04
N ASP A 2 -26.02 -17.25 22.32
CA ASP A 2 -24.67 -16.92 22.77
C ASP A 2 -23.74 -18.11 22.50
N ARG A 3 -22.98 -18.05 21.40
CA ARG A 3 -21.86 -18.97 21.18
C ARG A 3 -20.70 -18.48 22.05
N GLN A 4 -20.58 -19.07 23.23
CA GLN A 4 -19.39 -18.93 24.04
C GLN A 4 -18.20 -19.53 23.28
N LEU A 5 -17.36 -18.68 22.72
CA LEU A 5 -16.08 -19.07 22.14
C LEU A 5 -15.14 -19.34 23.33
N ASP A 6 -14.72 -20.59 23.52
CA ASP A 6 -13.69 -20.94 24.50
C ASP A 6 -12.33 -20.44 23.98
N LEU A 7 -12.09 -19.14 24.15
CA LEU A 7 -10.94 -18.43 23.62
C LEU A 7 -9.78 -18.52 24.61
N ARG A 8 -8.78 -19.35 24.29
CA ARG A 8 -7.47 -19.23 24.93
C ARG A 8 -6.60 -18.29 24.07
N PRO A 9 -6.00 -17.23 24.63
CA PRO A 9 -5.37 -16.14 23.86
C PRO A 9 -4.30 -16.56 22.84
N MET A 10 -3.74 -17.77 22.96
CA MET A 10 -2.68 -18.31 22.09
C MET A 10 -3.02 -19.65 21.45
N GLN A 11 -4.22 -20.20 21.67
CA GLN A 11 -4.70 -21.40 20.96
C GLN A 11 -5.75 -20.98 19.93
N VAL A 12 -5.30 -20.79 18.71
CA VAL A 12 -6.18 -20.48 17.59
C VAL A 12 -6.57 -21.80 16.94
N SER A 13 -7.87 -22.09 16.89
CA SER A 13 -8.40 -23.24 16.15
C SER A 13 -9.01 -22.80 14.82
N GLU A 14 -9.11 -23.72 13.86
CA GLU A 14 -9.71 -23.46 12.55
C GLU A 14 -11.13 -22.91 12.70
N ASN A 15 -11.91 -23.48 13.64
CA ASN A 15 -13.28 -23.08 13.87
C ASN A 15 -13.38 -21.61 14.32
N VAL A 16 -12.49 -21.15 15.19
CA VAL A 16 -12.47 -19.73 15.64
C VAL A 16 -12.20 -18.81 14.45
N ILE A 17 -11.21 -19.13 13.60
CA ILE A 17 -10.92 -18.36 12.38
C ILE A 17 -12.13 -18.37 11.45
N TYR A 18 -12.72 -19.55 11.22
CA TYR A 18 -13.87 -19.70 10.34
C TYR A 18 -15.09 -18.90 10.82
N GLN A 19 -15.41 -18.94 12.12
CA GLN A 19 -16.50 -18.13 12.69
C GLN A 19 -16.24 -16.63 12.51
N TYR A 20 -14.99 -16.18 12.70
CA TYR A 20 -14.64 -14.79 12.48
C TYR A 20 -14.77 -14.40 11.01
N LEU A 21 -14.31 -15.23 10.06
CA LEU A 21 -14.48 -14.98 8.63
C LEU A 21 -15.96 -14.97 8.20
N LEU A 22 -16.80 -15.84 8.79
CA LEU A 22 -18.24 -15.80 8.58
C LEU A 22 -18.84 -14.48 9.06
N PHE A 23 -18.46 -14.01 10.25
CA PHE A 23 -18.86 -12.71 10.77
C PHE A 23 -18.42 -11.56 9.84
N LEU A 24 -17.18 -11.59 9.30
CA LEU A 24 -16.72 -10.60 8.33
C LEU A 24 -17.55 -10.61 7.04
N ARG A 25 -17.94 -11.80 6.59
CA ARG A 25 -18.79 -11.97 5.41
C ARG A 25 -20.20 -11.43 5.63
N GLU A 26 -20.80 -11.73 6.79
CA GLU A 26 -22.16 -11.33 7.15
C GLU A 26 -22.26 -9.83 7.44
N SER A 27 -21.23 -9.25 8.03
CA SER A 27 -21.12 -7.80 8.28
C SER A 27 -20.89 -6.96 7.02
N GLY A 28 -20.69 -7.58 5.84
CA GLY A 28 -20.41 -6.86 4.60
C GLY A 28 -19.05 -6.18 4.59
N SER A 29 -18.08 -6.71 5.34
CA SER A 29 -16.72 -6.16 5.43
C SER A 29 -15.98 -6.18 4.09
N ALA A 30 -14.87 -5.45 4.01
CA ALA A 30 -14.08 -5.32 2.79
C ALA A 30 -13.73 -6.71 2.19
N PRO A 31 -13.91 -6.92 0.87
CA PRO A 31 -13.68 -8.20 0.18
C PRO A 31 -12.31 -8.84 0.41
N THR A 32 -11.27 -8.04 0.63
CA THR A 32 -9.89 -8.49 0.85
C THR A 32 -9.55 -8.70 2.32
N LEU A 33 -10.45 -8.37 3.25
CA LEU A 33 -10.18 -8.44 4.68
C LEU A 33 -9.98 -9.88 5.15
N ALA A 34 -10.77 -10.83 4.63
CA ALA A 34 -10.61 -12.24 4.97
C ALA A 34 -9.22 -12.79 4.63
N ASP A 35 -8.72 -12.46 3.44
CA ASP A 35 -7.37 -12.82 3.00
C ASP A 35 -6.29 -12.14 3.85
N ALA A 36 -6.49 -10.86 4.21
CA ALA A 36 -5.60 -10.14 5.12
C ALA A 36 -5.57 -10.76 6.53
N THR A 37 -6.73 -11.19 7.07
CA THR A 37 -6.83 -11.87 8.36
C THR A 37 -6.05 -13.20 8.34
N VAL A 38 -6.25 -14.02 7.31
CA VAL A 38 -5.52 -15.29 7.16
C VAL A 38 -4.01 -15.06 7.14
N LYS A 39 -3.55 -14.07 6.37
CA LYS A 39 -2.12 -13.68 6.33
C LYS A 39 -1.62 -13.17 7.68
N ALA A 40 -2.43 -12.41 8.41
CA ALA A 40 -2.08 -11.91 9.74
C ALA A 40 -1.94 -13.06 10.76
N VAL A 41 -2.83 -14.05 10.72
CA VAL A 41 -2.73 -15.25 11.56
C VAL A 41 -1.46 -16.05 11.23
N TRP A 42 -1.16 -16.21 9.94
CA TRP A 42 0.07 -16.90 9.51
C TRP A 42 1.34 -16.15 9.96
N PHE A 43 1.33 -14.83 9.81
CA PHE A 43 2.40 -13.97 10.31
C PHE A 43 2.56 -14.09 11.83
N MET A 44 1.46 -14.09 12.58
CA MET A 44 1.46 -14.26 14.03
C MET A 44 2.01 -15.62 14.45
N HIS A 45 1.63 -16.70 13.76
CA HIS A 45 2.23 -18.01 13.97
C HIS A 45 3.76 -17.98 13.76
N SER A 46 4.22 -17.40 12.64
CA SER A 46 5.65 -17.32 12.33
C SER A 46 6.46 -16.43 13.30
N SER A 47 5.83 -15.40 13.88
CA SER A 47 6.54 -14.41 14.71
C SER A 47 6.45 -14.72 16.21
N ALA A 48 5.30 -15.22 16.68
CA ALA A 48 4.99 -15.36 18.09
C ALA A 48 4.71 -16.82 18.53
N GLY A 49 4.64 -17.77 17.59
CA GLY A 49 4.47 -19.19 17.89
C GLY A 49 3.09 -19.53 18.47
N LEU A 50 2.07 -19.55 17.62
CA LEU A 50 0.74 -20.01 18.05
C LEU A 50 0.78 -21.48 18.44
N ILE A 51 0.17 -21.81 19.58
CA ILE A 51 0.16 -23.16 20.14
C ILE A 51 -0.82 -24.02 19.32
N ASP A 52 -0.39 -25.24 18.96
CA ASP A 52 -1.16 -26.23 18.18
C ASP A 52 -1.59 -25.74 16.78
N PHE A 53 -0.88 -24.77 16.20
CA PHE A 53 -1.16 -24.28 14.85
C PHE A 53 -0.49 -25.13 13.79
N HIS A 54 -1.28 -25.65 12.85
CA HIS A 54 -0.81 -26.47 11.74
C HIS A 54 -1.22 -25.87 10.39
N ALA A 55 -0.41 -26.05 9.35
CA ALA A 55 -0.72 -25.57 8.01
C ALA A 55 -2.07 -26.10 7.49
N ASP A 56 -2.45 -27.30 7.92
CA ASP A 56 -3.71 -27.97 7.58
C ASP A 56 -4.96 -27.25 8.14
N MET A 57 -4.78 -26.30 9.07
CA MET A 57 -5.87 -25.46 9.55
C MET A 57 -6.43 -24.55 8.46
N PHE A 58 -5.69 -24.25 7.38
CA PHE A 58 -6.24 -23.53 6.22
C PHE A 58 -6.98 -24.49 5.30
N SER A 59 -8.05 -25.06 5.82
CA SER A 59 -8.87 -25.99 5.09
C SER A 59 -9.53 -25.32 3.87
N SER A 60 -10.11 -26.17 3.01
CA SER A 60 -10.96 -25.74 1.91
C SER A 60 -12.11 -24.83 2.36
N ARG A 61 -12.56 -24.92 3.63
CA ARG A 61 -13.62 -24.07 4.19
C ARG A 61 -13.18 -22.64 4.34
N ILE A 62 -12.00 -22.41 4.92
CA ILE A 62 -11.43 -21.06 5.07
C ILE A 62 -11.17 -20.46 3.69
N THR A 63 -10.55 -21.23 2.80
CA THR A 63 -10.26 -20.79 1.43
C THR A 63 -11.55 -20.48 0.66
N GLY A 64 -12.61 -21.26 0.87
CA GLY A 64 -13.94 -21.03 0.31
C GLY A 64 -14.54 -19.69 0.73
N VAL A 65 -14.50 -19.36 2.02
CA VAL A 65 -15.01 -18.06 2.52
C VAL A 65 -14.15 -16.89 2.00
N CYS A 66 -12.83 -17.04 1.98
CA CYS A 66 -11.94 -16.03 1.41
C CYS A 66 -12.26 -15.78 -0.08
N ARG A 67 -12.48 -16.85 -0.86
CA ARG A 67 -12.88 -16.74 -2.28
C ARG A 67 -14.25 -16.10 -2.45
N ASP A 68 -15.25 -16.52 -1.68
CA ASP A 68 -16.60 -15.94 -1.71
C ASP A 68 -16.56 -14.42 -1.42
N MET A 69 -15.84 -14.01 -0.38
CA MET A 69 -15.63 -12.59 -0.10
C MET A 69 -14.87 -11.87 -1.22
N PHE A 70 -13.82 -12.49 -1.76
CA PHE A 70 -13.02 -11.90 -2.85
C PHE A 70 -13.84 -11.72 -4.15
N MET A 71 -14.76 -12.63 -4.46
CA MET A 71 -15.63 -12.50 -5.64
C MET A 71 -16.58 -11.30 -5.54
N ARG A 72 -16.84 -10.79 -4.33
CA ARG A 72 -17.58 -9.55 -4.11
C ARG A 72 -16.73 -8.30 -4.34
N LYS A 73 -15.43 -8.44 -4.61
CA LYS A 73 -14.54 -7.32 -4.89
C LYS A 73 -14.95 -6.66 -6.19
N ARG A 74 -15.30 -5.38 -6.11
CA ARG A 74 -15.57 -4.55 -7.28
C ARG A 74 -14.38 -4.57 -8.23
N ILE A 75 -14.66 -4.71 -9.53
CA ILE A 75 -13.66 -4.58 -10.59
C ILE A 75 -12.94 -3.24 -10.43
N LEU A 76 -11.61 -3.30 -10.35
CA LEU A 76 -10.78 -2.12 -10.18
C LEU A 76 -10.94 -1.23 -11.41
N LYS A 77 -11.57 -0.07 -11.23
CA LYS A 77 -11.54 1.00 -12.23
C LYS A 77 -10.25 1.77 -12.01
N GLN A 78 -9.28 1.57 -12.90
CA GLN A 78 -8.05 2.35 -12.89
C GLN A 78 -8.39 3.83 -13.01
N ALA A 79 -7.70 4.66 -12.23
CA ALA A 79 -7.85 6.10 -12.37
C ALA A 79 -7.36 6.50 -13.77
N PRO A 80 -8.07 7.39 -14.48
CA PRO A 80 -7.57 7.91 -15.74
C PRO A 80 -6.24 8.62 -15.51
N ALA A 81 -5.35 8.56 -16.50
CA ALA A 81 -4.11 9.30 -16.47
C ALA A 81 -4.39 10.80 -16.28
N PHE A 82 -3.53 11.45 -15.51
CA PHE A 82 -3.68 12.87 -15.22
C PHE A 82 -3.48 13.68 -16.53
N PRO A 83 -4.47 14.46 -17.01
CA PRO A 83 -4.34 15.11 -18.31
C PRO A 83 -3.25 16.19 -18.30
N ALA A 84 -2.40 16.21 -19.33
CA ALA A 84 -1.30 17.19 -19.45
C ALA A 84 -1.78 18.65 -19.36
N ARG A 85 -2.98 18.95 -19.89
CA ARG A 85 -3.62 20.28 -19.77
C ARG A 85 -3.84 20.72 -18.33
N VAL A 86 -4.11 19.77 -17.42
CA VAL A 86 -4.33 20.07 -16.00
C VAL A 86 -2.99 20.32 -15.31
N VAL A 87 -1.94 19.56 -15.66
CA VAL A 87 -0.58 19.82 -15.15
C VAL A 87 -0.11 21.21 -15.53
N ARG A 88 -0.25 21.58 -16.80
CA ARG A 88 0.09 22.92 -17.29
C ARG A 88 -0.68 24.03 -16.58
N ALA A 89 -1.98 23.84 -16.37
CA ALA A 89 -2.79 24.81 -15.62
C ALA A 89 -2.33 24.95 -14.15
N LEU A 90 -1.88 23.85 -13.53
CA LEU A 90 -1.30 23.86 -12.18
C LEU A 90 0.05 24.59 -12.15
N GLU A 91 0.91 24.39 -13.15
CA GLU A 91 2.19 25.11 -13.28
C GLU A 91 1.95 26.62 -13.43
N GLU A 92 1.06 27.02 -14.34
CA GLU A 92 0.70 28.42 -14.55
C GLU A 92 0.11 29.04 -13.27
N TYR A 93 -0.76 28.31 -12.57
CA TYR A 93 -1.33 28.74 -11.30
C TYR A 93 -0.27 28.86 -10.19
N ALA A 94 0.69 27.93 -10.11
CA ALA A 94 1.79 27.96 -9.13
C ALA A 94 2.66 29.22 -9.29
N LEU A 95 2.86 29.67 -10.53
CA LEU A 95 3.64 30.88 -10.86
C LEU A 95 2.87 32.18 -10.62
N GLN A 96 1.53 32.16 -10.77
CA GLN A 96 0.70 33.38 -10.70
C GLN A 96 0.08 33.63 -9.33
N THR A 97 -0.06 32.61 -8.49
CA THR A 97 -0.76 32.75 -7.22
C THR A 97 0.00 33.65 -6.24
N ARG A 98 -0.73 34.59 -5.61
CA ARG A 98 -0.20 35.47 -4.55
C ARG A 98 -0.35 34.87 -3.16
N ASN A 99 -1.13 33.80 -3.02
CA ASN A 99 -1.34 33.12 -1.76
C ASN A 99 -0.21 32.11 -1.52
N ALA A 100 0.56 32.33 -0.46
CA ALA A 100 1.68 31.46 -0.10
C ALA A 100 1.24 30.01 0.22
N VAL A 101 0.05 29.81 0.77
CA VAL A 101 -0.48 28.48 1.09
C VAL A 101 -0.80 27.72 -0.18
N ASP A 102 -1.51 28.35 -1.10
CA ASP A 102 -1.89 27.75 -2.38
C ASP A 102 -0.65 27.45 -3.23
N SER A 103 0.32 28.37 -3.26
CA SER A 103 1.61 28.16 -3.94
C SER A 103 2.33 26.92 -3.43
N ARG A 104 2.45 26.76 -2.11
CA ARG A 104 3.11 25.58 -1.51
C ARG A 104 2.37 24.29 -1.82
N PHE A 105 1.05 24.31 -1.69
CA PHE A 105 0.23 23.12 -1.92
C PHE A 105 0.29 22.66 -3.39
N VAL A 106 0.21 23.59 -4.33
CA VAL A 106 0.28 23.28 -5.77
C VAL A 106 1.68 22.81 -6.16
N ASN A 107 2.73 23.46 -5.66
CA ASN A 107 4.11 23.01 -5.88
C ASN A 107 4.36 21.61 -5.30
N PHE A 108 3.77 21.28 -4.16
CA PHE A 108 3.84 19.92 -3.59
C PHE A 108 3.15 18.87 -4.47
N ILE A 109 1.99 19.20 -5.05
CA ILE A 109 1.30 18.32 -6.00
C ILE A 109 2.14 18.12 -7.26
N LEU A 110 2.67 19.21 -7.84
CA LEU A 110 3.54 19.16 -9.02
C LEU A 110 4.78 18.31 -8.75
N PHE A 111 5.41 18.46 -7.59
CA PHE A 111 6.52 17.61 -7.16
C PHE A 111 6.14 16.12 -7.17
N CYS A 112 4.97 15.76 -6.62
CA CYS A 112 4.51 14.36 -6.62
C CYS A 112 4.27 13.82 -8.04
N ILE A 113 3.76 14.65 -8.95
CA ILE A 113 3.51 14.28 -10.34
C ILE A 113 4.85 14.04 -11.07
N PHE A 114 5.80 14.96 -10.98
CA PHE A 114 7.08 14.86 -11.70
C PHE A 114 8.00 13.78 -11.18
N SER A 115 8.07 13.60 -9.87
CA SER A 115 8.88 12.53 -9.25
C SER A 115 8.17 11.18 -9.22
N SER A 116 6.92 11.09 -9.69
CA SER A 116 6.07 9.89 -9.59
C SER A 116 5.99 9.32 -8.16
N CYS A 117 6.10 10.17 -7.14
CA CYS A 117 6.11 9.75 -5.75
C CYS A 117 4.70 9.78 -5.12
N ARG A 118 4.49 8.96 -4.08
CA ARG A 118 3.23 9.00 -3.32
C ARG A 118 3.24 10.20 -2.38
N VAL A 119 2.08 10.81 -2.16
CA VAL A 119 1.91 11.90 -1.19
C VAL A 119 2.47 11.55 0.19
N GLY A 120 2.24 10.32 0.67
CA GLY A 120 2.76 9.87 1.96
C GLY A 120 4.28 9.63 2.00
N ASP A 121 4.92 9.39 0.85
CA ASP A 121 6.37 9.36 0.74
C ASP A 121 6.92 10.80 0.71
N ALA A 122 6.28 11.68 -0.06
CA ALA A 122 6.66 13.08 -0.19
C ALA A 122 6.52 13.88 1.12
N SER A 123 5.50 13.59 1.92
CA SER A 123 5.26 14.27 3.20
C SER A 123 6.33 13.97 4.27
N LYS A 124 7.15 12.93 4.05
CA LYS A 124 8.22 12.52 4.96
C LYS A 124 9.61 12.99 4.51
N ILE A 125 9.67 13.78 3.45
CA ILE A 125 10.92 14.35 2.96
C ILE A 125 11.43 15.35 3.99
N THR A 126 12.68 15.17 4.40
CA THR A 126 13.35 16.04 5.37
C THR A 126 14.35 16.98 4.73
N GLU A 127 14.96 16.54 3.63
CA GLU A 127 15.98 17.29 2.92
C GLU A 127 15.79 17.14 1.42
N VAL A 128 15.95 18.25 0.71
CA VAL A 128 15.88 18.30 -0.76
C VAL A 128 17.17 18.93 -1.25
N THR A 129 17.92 18.19 -2.05
CA THR A 129 19.15 18.66 -2.70
C THR A 129 18.88 18.89 -4.18
N PHE A 130 19.34 20.04 -4.67
CA PHE A 130 19.23 20.43 -6.06
C PHE A 130 20.62 20.42 -6.67
N SER A 131 20.83 19.59 -7.68
CA SER A 131 22.04 19.61 -8.49
C SER A 131 21.70 20.02 -9.91
N GLN A 132 22.50 20.92 -10.48
CA GLN A 132 22.31 21.40 -11.85
C GLN A 132 23.52 21.03 -12.68
N PHE A 133 23.26 20.44 -13.85
CA PHE A 133 24.28 20.26 -14.88
C PHE A 133 23.71 20.74 -16.22
N GLN A 134 24.27 21.84 -16.73
CA GLN A 134 23.77 22.53 -17.92
C GLN A 134 22.28 22.91 -17.79
N GLU A 135 21.43 22.39 -18.69
CA GLU A 135 19.98 22.62 -18.69
C GLU A 135 19.19 21.57 -17.88
N VAL A 136 19.88 20.60 -17.27
CA VAL A 136 19.25 19.55 -16.47
C VAL A 136 19.32 19.89 -14.99
N TYR A 137 18.15 19.87 -14.35
CA TYR A 137 18.01 19.99 -12.90
C TYR A 137 17.68 18.61 -12.34
N LEU A 138 18.56 18.10 -11.48
CA LEU A 138 18.31 16.90 -10.69
C LEU A 138 17.85 17.34 -9.29
N VAL A 139 16.67 16.87 -8.91
CA VAL A 139 16.09 17.09 -7.59
C VAL A 139 16.13 15.77 -6.84
N GLU A 140 16.94 15.71 -5.80
CA GLU A 140 17.02 14.56 -4.91
C GLU A 140 16.32 14.89 -3.60
N ALA A 141 15.52 13.97 -3.09
CA ALA A 141 14.79 14.14 -1.85
C ALA A 141 15.11 12.98 -0.91
N ALA A 142 15.67 13.30 0.26
CA ALA A 142 15.98 12.34 1.30
C ALA A 142 14.83 12.23 2.32
N LYS A 143 14.60 11.02 2.82
CA LYS A 143 13.60 10.71 3.86
C LYS A 143 14.25 9.96 5.02
N THR A 144 13.91 10.35 6.25
CA THR A 144 14.48 9.75 7.48
C THR A 144 13.92 8.34 7.78
N GLU A 145 12.72 8.02 7.31
CA GLU A 145 12.07 6.74 7.57
C GLU A 145 11.82 5.95 6.28
N ALA A 146 12.64 4.93 6.04
CA ALA A 146 12.37 3.93 5.02
C ALA A 146 11.41 2.87 5.57
N LYS A 147 10.11 2.98 5.24
CA LYS A 147 9.23 1.80 5.28
C LYS A 147 9.56 0.96 4.05
N THR A 148 10.29 -0.13 4.27
CA THR A 148 10.75 -1.13 3.28
C THR A 148 12.02 -0.73 2.53
N LEU A 149 13.16 -1.27 2.97
CA LEU A 149 14.33 -1.49 2.13
C LEU A 149 13.96 -2.55 1.07
N GLN A 150 13.39 -2.14 -0.06
CA GLN A 150 13.76 -2.83 -1.28
C GLN A 150 15.16 -2.33 -1.62
N ARG A 151 16.15 -3.12 -1.20
CA ARG A 151 17.52 -2.99 -1.65
C ARG A 151 17.51 -3.18 -3.17
N TRP A 152 17.39 -2.08 -3.91
CA TRP A 152 17.87 -2.04 -5.28
C TRP A 152 19.38 -2.20 -5.17
N ASN A 153 19.84 -3.44 -5.37
CA ASN A 153 21.23 -3.61 -5.77
C ASN A 153 21.38 -2.79 -7.04
N VAL A 154 22.16 -1.71 -6.96
CA VAL A 154 22.73 -1.04 -8.12
C VAL A 154 23.66 -2.07 -8.76
N GLY A 155 23.09 -2.88 -9.63
CA GLY A 155 23.74 -3.97 -10.32
C GLY A 155 23.03 -4.14 -11.66
N GLU A 156 23.61 -3.49 -12.66
CA GLU A 156 23.47 -3.83 -14.08
C GLU A 156 22.11 -3.56 -14.73
N CYS A 157 21.78 -2.29 -14.91
CA CYS A 157 21.10 -1.89 -16.14
C CYS A 157 22.12 -1.91 -17.29
N CYS A 158 22.46 -3.10 -17.79
CA CYS A 158 23.02 -3.21 -19.14
C CYS A 158 21.91 -2.88 -20.13
N CYS A 159 21.92 -1.66 -20.67
CA CYS A 159 21.30 -1.41 -21.97
C CYS A 159 22.05 -2.24 -23.02
N PRO A 160 21.38 -3.11 -23.80
CA PRO A 160 22.00 -3.65 -24.99
C PRO A 160 22.19 -2.50 -25.99
N SER A 161 23.43 -2.07 -26.15
CA SER A 161 23.84 -1.17 -27.23
C SER A 161 23.57 -1.84 -28.56
N LEU A 162 22.84 -1.13 -29.42
CA LEU A 162 22.82 -1.35 -30.86
C LEU A 162 24.24 -1.50 -31.40
N GLN A 163 24.52 -2.66 -32.00
CA GLN A 163 25.33 -2.80 -33.22
C GLN A 163 24.65 -3.84 -34.11
#